data_AF-A0AAV6FKS0-F1
#
_entry.id   AF-A0AAV6FKS0-F1
#
_cell.length_a   1.000
_cell.length_b   1.000
_cell.length_c   1.000
_cell.angle_alpha   90.00
_cell.angle_beta   90.00
_cell.angle_gamma   90.00
#
_symmetry.space_group_name_H-M   'P 1'
#
loop_
_entity.id
_entity.type
_entity.pdbx_description
1 polymer ?
#
loop_
_entity_poly.entity_id
_entity_poly.type
_entity_poly.pdbx_seq_one_letter_code
_entity_poly.pdbx_strand_id
1 'polypeptide(L)'
;MAAPWRSLCITALKHQCRSFSSTNGAQAGQIWRLSHGLPTHGSEYGPLTDLPDWSYVDGRPRPPMKGQARRQKEREEFARRVVSLSSEVDMGMKQWEQKNEAEKRTEEHRKSLLLKAKGNHKLKTK
;
A
#
# COMPACT_ATOMS: atom_id res chain seq x y z
N MET A 1 -8.22 -80.15 18.49
CA MET A 1 -8.64 -79.25 17.40
C MET A 1 -7.74 -78.03 17.42
N ALA A 2 -6.58 -78.10 16.77
CA ALA A 2 -5.57 -77.04 16.77
C ALA A 2 -5.73 -76.21 15.48
N ALA A 3 -5.92 -74.89 15.62
CA ALA A 3 -5.90 -73.97 14.49
C ALA A 3 -4.48 -73.39 14.33
N PRO A 4 -3.88 -73.44 13.13
CA PRO A 4 -2.54 -72.92 12.89
C PRO A 4 -2.58 -71.43 12.57
N TRP A 5 -1.56 -70.75 13.07
CA TRP A 5 -1.22 -69.35 12.84
C TRP A 5 -0.28 -69.27 11.63
N ARG A 6 -0.59 -68.36 10.69
CA ARG A 6 0.22 -67.76 9.60
C ARG A 6 -0.76 -67.45 8.45
N SER A 7 -0.68 -66.36 7.69
CA SER A 7 0.27 -65.28 7.55
C SER A 7 -0.39 -64.21 6.67
N LEU A 8 0.08 -62.96 6.80
CA LEU A 8 0.27 -61.99 5.71
C LEU A 8 -0.91 -61.71 4.75
N CYS A 9 -1.46 -60.49 4.88
CA CYS A 9 -1.71 -59.61 3.73
C CYS A 9 -1.95 -58.17 4.23
N ILE A 10 -0.92 -57.54 4.81
CA ILE A 10 -0.87 -56.08 4.96
C ILE A 10 -0.18 -55.50 3.73
N THR A 11 -0.77 -55.66 2.55
CA THR A 11 -0.25 -55.05 1.32
C THR A 11 -1.38 -54.84 0.34
N ALA A 12 -2.10 -53.73 0.50
CA ALA A 12 -2.65 -52.91 -0.60
C ALA A 12 -3.75 -51.99 -0.08
N LEU A 13 -3.37 -50.92 0.60
CA LEU A 13 -4.19 -49.69 0.56
C LEU A 13 -3.28 -48.46 0.61
N LYS A 14 -2.22 -48.48 -0.19
CA LYS A 14 -1.35 -47.32 -0.45
C LYS A 14 -1.63 -46.74 -1.84
N HIS A 15 -2.89 -46.45 -2.20
CA HIS A 15 -3.17 -45.67 -3.41
C HIS A 15 -4.48 -44.90 -3.30
N GLN A 16 -4.58 -43.98 -2.34
CA GLN A 16 -5.49 -42.83 -2.46
C GLN A 16 -4.81 -41.54 -1.97
N CYS A 17 -3.54 -41.33 -2.33
CA CYS A 17 -3.04 -39.96 -2.39
C CYS A 17 -3.62 -39.32 -3.65
N ARG A 18 -4.78 -38.66 -3.55
CA ARG A 18 -5.15 -37.66 -4.55
C ARG A 18 -4.02 -36.63 -4.53
N SER A 19 -3.22 -36.59 -5.57
CA SER A 19 -2.17 -35.57 -5.73
C SER A 19 -2.85 -34.20 -5.77
N PHE A 20 -2.72 -33.43 -4.70
CA PHE A 20 -3.08 -32.02 -4.72
C PHE A 20 -2.05 -31.33 -5.60
N SER A 21 -2.47 -30.87 -6.77
CA SER A 21 -1.62 -30.02 -7.60
C SER A 21 -1.52 -28.66 -6.91
N SER A 22 -0.34 -28.31 -6.40
CA SER A 22 -0.04 -27.00 -5.81
C SER A 22 0.41 -25.97 -6.85
N THR A 23 0.36 -26.33 -8.14
CA THR A 23 0.75 -25.43 -9.21
C THR A 23 -0.18 -24.22 -9.19
N ASN A 24 0.40 -23.03 -8.95
CA ASN A 24 -0.31 -21.76 -9.08
C ASN A 24 -0.97 -21.72 -10.46
N GLY A 25 -2.30 -21.61 -10.50
CA GLY A 25 -3.02 -21.51 -11.77
C GLY A 25 -2.44 -20.33 -12.56
N ALA A 26 -1.98 -20.59 -13.78
CA ALA A 26 -1.47 -19.54 -14.64
C ALA A 26 -2.55 -18.47 -14.82
N GLN A 27 -2.32 -17.29 -14.23
CA GLN A 27 -3.29 -16.20 -14.28
C GLN A 27 -3.19 -15.52 -15.64
N ALA A 28 -3.96 -16.05 -16.60
CA ALA A 28 -4.07 -15.46 -17.91
C ALA A 28 -4.65 -14.03 -17.80
N GLY A 29 -4.05 -13.09 -18.51
CA GLY A 29 -4.59 -11.73 -18.67
C GLY A 29 -4.19 -10.72 -17.59
N GLN A 30 -3.28 -11.03 -16.66
CA GLN A 30 -2.81 -10.05 -15.65
C GLN A 30 -2.24 -8.77 -16.29
N ILE A 31 -1.39 -8.92 -17.31
CA ILE A 31 -0.76 -7.78 -18.01
C ILE A 31 -1.84 -6.87 -18.62
N TRP A 32 -2.82 -7.49 -19.29
CA TRP A 32 -3.94 -6.75 -19.88
C TRP A 32 -4.79 -6.06 -18.82
N ARG A 33 -5.06 -6.72 -17.68
CA ARG A 33 -5.82 -6.09 -16.57
C ARG A 33 -5.08 -4.87 -16.01
N LEU A 34 -3.79 -5.01 -15.72
CA LEU A 34 -2.97 -3.91 -15.24
C LEU A 34 -2.90 -2.76 -16.25
N SER A 35 -2.76 -3.07 -17.54
CA SER A 35 -2.75 -2.04 -18.58
C SER A 35 -4.08 -1.30 -18.73
N HIS A 36 -5.18 -1.86 -18.19
CA HIS A 36 -6.50 -1.24 -18.16
C HIS A 36 -6.89 -0.73 -16.75
N GLY A 37 -5.95 -0.65 -15.80
CA GLY A 37 -6.22 -0.15 -14.45
C GLY A 37 -7.11 -1.06 -13.60
N LEU A 38 -7.20 -2.34 -13.94
CA LEU A 38 -7.91 -3.36 -13.19
C LEU A 38 -6.97 -4.08 -12.20
N PRO A 39 -7.51 -4.73 -11.15
CA PRO A 39 -6.68 -5.52 -10.25
C PRO A 39 -6.00 -6.68 -10.97
N THR A 40 -4.86 -7.13 -10.44
CA THR A 40 -4.14 -8.28 -11.00
C THR A 40 -5.00 -9.54 -10.90
N HIS A 41 -5.68 -9.72 -9.76
CA HIS A 41 -6.65 -10.77 -9.55
C HIS A 41 -8.07 -10.21 -9.55
N GLY A 42 -9.01 -10.91 -10.19
CA GLY A 42 -10.42 -10.50 -10.20
C GLY A 42 -11.11 -10.45 -8.83
N SER A 43 -10.48 -11.00 -7.79
CA SER A 43 -11.01 -11.06 -6.43
C SER A 43 -10.52 -9.95 -5.49
N GLU A 44 -9.56 -9.12 -5.87
CA GLU A 44 -8.97 -8.11 -4.97
C GLU A 44 -9.94 -6.97 -4.63
N TYR A 45 -10.36 -6.24 -5.66
CA TYR A 45 -11.27 -5.10 -5.56
C TYR A 45 -12.09 -4.97 -6.85
N GLY A 46 -13.19 -4.23 -6.78
CA GLY A 46 -14.07 -4.01 -7.93
C GLY A 46 -15.43 -4.69 -7.76
N PRO A 47 -16.29 -4.58 -8.79
CA PRO A 47 -17.72 -4.88 -8.65
C PRO A 47 -17.99 -6.34 -8.27
N LEU A 48 -17.14 -7.28 -8.71
CA LEU A 48 -17.30 -8.70 -8.39
C LEU A 48 -17.12 -9.01 -6.89
N THR A 49 -16.26 -8.25 -6.18
CA THR A 49 -15.94 -8.52 -4.76
C THR A 49 -16.56 -7.48 -3.80
N ASP A 50 -16.82 -6.27 -4.28
CA ASP A 50 -17.29 -5.16 -3.45
C ASP A 50 -18.82 -5.05 -3.45
N LEU A 51 -19.51 -5.57 -4.48
CA LEU A 51 -20.97 -5.61 -4.52
C LEU A 51 -21.52 -6.79 -3.70
N PRO A 52 -22.76 -6.68 -3.19
CA PRO A 52 -23.40 -7.78 -2.48
C PRO A 52 -23.85 -8.88 -3.46
N ASP A 53 -23.55 -10.12 -3.12
CA ASP A 53 -23.97 -11.30 -3.92
C ASP A 53 -25.49 -11.53 -3.92
N TRP A 54 -26.21 -10.98 -2.93
CA TRP A 54 -27.66 -11.13 -2.77
C TRP A 54 -28.28 -9.94 -2.03
N SER A 55 -29.59 -9.76 -2.21
CA SER A 55 -30.41 -8.78 -1.50
C SER A 55 -31.76 -9.38 -1.10
N TYR A 56 -32.47 -8.75 -0.17
CA TYR A 56 -33.83 -9.15 0.17
C TYR A 56 -34.79 -8.77 -0.96
N VAL A 57 -35.84 -9.58 -1.17
CA VAL A 57 -36.89 -9.30 -2.18
C VAL A 57 -37.56 -7.94 -1.93
N ASP A 58 -37.71 -7.55 -0.66
CA ASP A 58 -38.27 -6.27 -0.25
C ASP A 58 -37.36 -5.06 -0.57
N GLY A 59 -36.17 -5.28 -1.13
CA GLY A 59 -35.18 -4.23 -1.44
C GLY A 59 -34.38 -3.76 -0.23
N ARG A 60 -34.55 -4.39 0.95
CA ARG A 60 -33.70 -4.08 2.11
C ARG A 60 -32.23 -4.43 1.79
N PRO A 61 -31.27 -3.59 2.21
CA PRO A 61 -29.86 -3.90 2.03
C PRO A 61 -29.46 -5.09 2.91
N ARG A 62 -28.55 -5.89 2.39
CA ARG A 62 -27.96 -6.98 3.14
C ARG A 62 -27.04 -6.43 4.24
N PRO A 63 -26.96 -7.08 5.42
CA PRO A 63 -25.89 -6.82 6.38
C PRO A 63 -24.48 -6.92 5.72
N PRO A 64 -23.51 -6.11 6.15
CA PRO A 64 -22.16 -6.14 5.59
C PRO A 64 -21.45 -7.46 5.92
N MET A 65 -20.73 -8.02 4.95
CA MET A 65 -19.89 -9.20 5.18
C MET A 65 -18.67 -8.84 6.02
N LYS A 66 -18.22 -9.77 6.87
CA LYS A 66 -17.00 -9.61 7.68
C LYS A 66 -15.79 -9.17 6.83
N GLY A 67 -15.60 -9.78 5.67
CA GLY A 67 -14.50 -9.45 4.76
C GLY A 67 -14.63 -8.07 4.11
N GLN A 68 -15.85 -7.59 3.87
CA GLN A 68 -16.11 -6.25 3.35
C GLN A 68 -15.84 -5.19 4.42
N ALA A 69 -16.35 -5.40 5.63
CA ALA A 69 -16.10 -4.52 6.77
C ALA A 69 -14.61 -4.42 7.12
N ARG A 70 -13.89 -5.55 7.12
CA ARG A 70 -12.43 -5.57 7.33
C ARG A 70 -11.70 -4.75 6.27
N ARG A 71 -11.98 -4.97 4.98
CA ARG A 71 -11.35 -4.23 3.86
C ARG A 71 -11.65 -2.73 3.93
N GLN A 72 -12.87 -2.35 4.34
CA GLN A 72 -13.23 -0.94 4.50
C GLN A 72 -12.41 -0.27 5.61
N LYS A 73 -12.26 -0.94 6.76
CA LYS A 73 -11.43 -0.45 7.87
C LYS A 73 -9.97 -0.33 7.47
N GLU A 74 -9.42 -1.32 6.79
CA GLU A 74 -8.03 -1.29 6.29
C GLU A 74 -7.80 -0.13 5.29
N ARG A 75 -8.76 0.10 4.37
CA ARG A 75 -8.72 1.22 3.43
C ARG A 75 -8.78 2.57 4.16
N GLU A 76 -9.60 2.68 5.20
CA GLU A 76 -9.72 3.89 6.02
C GLU A 76 -8.43 4.19 6.79
N GLU A 77 -7.83 3.18 7.43
CA GLU A 77 -6.56 3.30 8.14
C GLU A 77 -5.43 3.70 7.19
N PHE A 78 -5.40 3.12 5.98
CA PHE A 78 -4.45 3.48 4.94
C PHE A 78 -4.62 4.94 4.51
N ALA A 79 -5.85 5.38 4.22
CA ALA A 79 -6.13 6.75 3.81
C ALA A 79 -5.73 7.77 4.90
N ARG A 80 -6.03 7.49 6.17
CA ARG A 80 -5.59 8.32 7.30
C ARG A 80 -4.08 8.48 7.34
N ARG A 81 -3.33 7.38 7.13
CA ARG A 81 -1.86 7.42 7.12
C ARG A 81 -1.34 8.26 5.97
N VAL A 82 -1.89 8.12 4.77
CA VAL A 82 -1.48 8.91 3.59
C VAL A 82 -1.65 10.41 3.87
N VAL A 83 -2.79 10.81 4.44
CA VAL A 83 -3.05 12.22 4.78
C VAL A 83 -2.09 12.73 5.84
N SER A 84 -1.83 11.96 6.90
CA SER A 84 -0.87 12.34 7.96
C SER A 84 0.52 12.59 7.37
N LEU A 85 1.05 11.62 6.61
CA LEU A 85 2.39 11.72 6.03
C LEU A 85 2.50 12.89 5.05
N SER A 86 1.47 13.13 4.23
CA SER A 86 1.45 14.30 3.33
C SER A 86 1.52 15.60 4.13
N SER A 87 0.75 15.71 5.21
CA SER A 87 0.74 16.92 6.05
C SER A 87 2.09 17.16 6.74
N GLU A 88 2.77 16.10 7.18
CA GLU A 88 4.10 16.20 7.79
C GLU A 88 5.15 16.71 6.79
N VAL A 89 5.11 16.21 5.56
CA VAL A 89 5.99 16.67 4.47
C VAL A 89 5.73 18.15 4.17
N ASP A 90 4.47 18.54 4.01
CA ASP A 90 4.09 19.93 3.72
C ASP A 90 4.53 20.88 4.83
N MET A 91 4.37 20.47 6.10
CA MET A 91 4.84 21.24 7.25
C MET A 91 6.35 21.37 7.24
N GLY A 92 7.09 20.29 6.96
CA GLY A 92 8.55 20.31 6.86
C GLY A 92 9.04 21.28 5.78
N MET A 93 8.37 21.31 4.63
CA MET A 93 8.74 22.22 3.53
C MET A 93 8.49 23.68 3.88
N LYS A 94 7.35 23.99 4.52
CA LYS A 94 7.06 25.34 5.00
C LYS A 94 8.07 25.82 6.03
N GLN A 95 8.45 24.95 6.98
CA GLN A 95 9.45 25.28 7.98
C GLN A 95 10.83 25.53 7.36
N TRP A 96 11.23 24.69 6.40
CA TRP A 96 12.48 24.87 5.67
C TRP A 96 12.51 26.18 4.87
N GLU A 97 11.42 26.50 4.18
CA GLU A 97 11.28 27.76 3.43
C GLU A 97 11.37 28.98 4.36
N GLN A 98 10.61 28.97 5.47
CA GLN A 98 10.65 30.05 6.47
C GLN A 98 12.04 30.24 7.07
N LYS A 99 12.74 29.14 7.37
CA LYS A 99 14.10 29.19 7.91
C LYS A 99 15.06 29.83 6.91
N ASN A 100 15.01 29.41 5.65
CA ASN A 100 15.86 29.96 4.59
C ASN A 100 15.57 31.45 4.37
N GLU A 101 14.29 31.84 4.40
CA GLU A 101 13.92 33.24 4.24
C GLU A 101 14.38 34.08 5.44
N ALA A 102 14.24 33.57 6.66
CA ALA A 102 14.77 34.22 7.86
C ALA A 102 16.30 34.39 7.77
N GLU A 103 17.03 33.37 7.34
CA GLU A 103 18.48 33.42 7.16
C GLU A 103 18.88 34.50 6.14
N LYS A 104 18.23 34.53 4.97
CA LYS A 104 18.42 35.59 3.96
C LYS A 104 18.15 36.98 4.53
N ARG A 105 17.02 37.16 5.23
CA ARG A 105 16.68 38.44 5.87
C ARG A 105 17.74 38.84 6.91
N THR A 106 18.26 37.91 7.69
CA THR A 106 19.31 38.21 8.68
C THR A 106 20.63 38.58 8.01
N GLU A 107 20.98 37.93 6.90
CA GLU A 107 22.15 38.29 6.11
C GLU A 107 22.02 39.67 5.49
N GLU A 108 20.87 39.99 4.91
CA GLU A 108 20.56 41.31 4.35
C GLU A 108 20.61 42.37 5.44
N HIS A 109 20.00 42.10 6.59
CA HIS A 109 20.07 42.98 7.75
C HIS A 109 21.52 43.19 8.20
N ARG A 110 22.30 42.12 8.35
CA ARG A 110 23.72 42.19 8.69
C ARG A 110 24.50 43.01 7.66
N LYS A 111 24.26 42.82 6.36
CA LYS A 111 24.89 43.58 5.27
C LYS A 111 24.51 45.06 5.35
N SER A 112 23.25 45.38 5.67
CA SER A 112 22.77 46.76 5.81
C SER A 112 23.43 47.51 6.97
N LEU A 113 23.79 46.79 8.04
CA LEU A 113 24.50 47.36 9.20
C LEU A 113 26.00 47.57 8.95
N LEU A 114 26.57 47.02 7.87
CA LEU A 114 27.99 47.20 7.58
C LEU A 114 28.29 48.65 7.19
N LEU A 115 29.39 49.16 7.74
CA LEU A 115 29.91 50.46 7.34
C LEU A 115 30.41 50.42 5.89
N LYS A 116 30.35 51.57 5.22
CA LYS A 116 30.87 51.73 3.86
C LYS A 116 32.34 51.32 3.78
N ALA A 117 32.67 50.48 2.80
CA ALA A 117 34.04 50.07 2.54
C ALA A 117 34.95 51.28 2.25
N LYS A 118 36.14 51.30 2.88
CA LYS A 118 37.17 52.34 2.72
C LYS A 118 38.43 51.76 2.05
N GLY A 119 39.34 52.64 1.62
CA GLY A 119 40.65 52.25 1.05
C GLY A 119 40.59 51.83 -0.43
N ASN A 120 41.51 50.93 -0.82
CA ASN A 120 41.76 50.50 -2.22
C ASN A 120 40.56 49.85 -2.91
N HIS A 121 39.51 49.50 -2.18
CA HIS A 121 38.25 48.99 -2.73
C HIS A 121 37.57 49.99 -3.69
N LYS A 122 37.77 51.30 -3.51
CA LYS A 122 37.23 52.34 -4.41
C LYS A 122 38.09 52.59 -5.67
N LEU A 123 39.33 52.09 -5.70
CA LEU A 123 40.29 52.38 -6.77
C LEU A 123 40.22 51.38 -7.92
N LYS A 124 39.50 50.25 -7.75
CA LYS A 124 39.41 49.16 -8.73
C LYS A 124 38.25 49.27 -9.72
N THR A 125 37.38 50.28 -9.59
CA THR A 125 36.23 50.50 -10.49
C THR A 125 36.51 51.58 -11.55
N LYS A 126 37.64 51.48 -12.25
CA LYS A 126 37.94 52.23 -13.49
C LYS A 126 38.34 51.27 -14.59
#